data_AF-A0A3L6P955-F1
#
_entry.id   AF-A0A3L6P955-F1
#
_cell.length_a   1.000
_cell.length_b   1.000
_cell.length_c   1.000
_cell.angle_alpha   90.00
_cell.angle_beta   90.00
_cell.angle_gamma   90.00
#
_symmetry.space_group_name_H-M   'P 1'
#
loop_
_entity.id
_entity.type
_entity.pdbx_description
1 polymer ?
#
loop_
_entity_poly.entity_id
_entity_poly.type
_entity_poly.pdbx_seq_one_letter_code
_entity_poly.pdbx_strand_id
1 'polypeptide(L)'
;MAQQLADLGEPVTDHTFTLNLIRGLNERFRNIGRHIRRGNPFAKFKDAVNKLILEELTMAHQALPLLTALLAAVGKTTPAGAPPPPS
;
A
#
# COMPACT_ATOMS: atom_id res chain seq x y z
N MET A 1 6.34 -15.34 -15.50
CA MET A 1 6.00 -14.35 -16.56
C MET A 1 7.01 -13.21 -16.73
N ALA A 2 8.14 -13.15 -15.99
CA ALA A 2 9.27 -12.25 -16.32
C ALA A 2 10.31 -12.91 -17.25
N GLN A 3 10.45 -14.25 -17.18
CA GLN A 3 11.37 -15.02 -18.03
C GLN A 3 11.02 -14.94 -19.53
N GLN A 4 9.75 -14.71 -19.85
CA GLN A 4 9.23 -14.65 -21.22
C GLN A 4 9.56 -13.34 -21.95
N LEU A 5 9.95 -12.28 -21.21
CA LEU A 5 10.41 -11.01 -21.77
C LEU A 5 11.92 -10.98 -22.03
N ALA A 6 12.68 -11.92 -21.42
CA ALA A 6 14.11 -12.07 -21.68
C ALA A 6 14.39 -12.67 -23.07
N ASP A 7 13.45 -13.44 -23.62
CA ASP A 7 13.55 -14.11 -24.94
C ASP A 7 13.28 -13.18 -26.14
N LEU A 8 12.85 -11.95 -25.93
CA LEU A 8 12.43 -11.02 -27.00
C LEU A 8 13.55 -10.13 -27.57
N GLY A 9 14.82 -10.46 -27.29
CA GLY A 9 15.95 -9.98 -28.08
C GLY A 9 16.61 -8.66 -27.65
N GLU A 10 16.18 -8.04 -26.54
CA GLU A 10 16.96 -6.98 -25.87
C GLU A 10 16.89 -7.20 -24.36
N PRO A 11 18.02 -7.41 -23.66
CA PRO A 11 18.03 -7.56 -22.21
C PRO A 11 17.61 -6.23 -21.56
N VAL A 12 16.30 -6.06 -21.36
CA VAL A 12 15.76 -4.94 -20.58
C VAL A 12 16.36 -5.03 -19.18
N THR A 13 17.29 -4.14 -18.90
CA THR A 13 18.01 -4.13 -17.62
C THR A 13 17.04 -3.94 -16.46
N ASP A 14 17.39 -4.49 -15.28
CA ASP A 14 16.62 -4.29 -14.03
C ASP A 14 16.31 -2.81 -13.77
N HIS A 15 17.18 -1.91 -14.21
CA HIS A 15 17.00 -0.48 -14.13
C HIS A 15 15.80 0.00 -14.97
N THR A 16 15.71 -0.42 -16.24
CA THR A 16 14.59 -0.07 -17.13
C THR A 16 13.27 -0.64 -16.63
N PHE A 17 13.27 -1.87 -16.11
CA PHE A 17 12.08 -2.46 -15.49
C PHE A 17 11.62 -1.68 -14.26
N THR A 18 12.55 -1.27 -13.41
CA THR A 18 12.24 -0.48 -12.21
C THR A 18 11.71 0.92 -12.57
N LEU A 19 12.26 1.55 -13.61
CA LEU A 19 11.75 2.81 -14.12
C LEU A 19 10.34 2.67 -14.72
N ASN A 20 10.09 1.64 -15.51
CA ASN A 20 8.76 1.36 -16.05
C ASN A 20 7.75 1.07 -14.95
N LEU A 21 8.15 0.32 -13.92
CA LEU A 21 7.34 0.09 -12.73
C LEU A 21 6.96 1.42 -12.06
N ILE A 22 7.94 2.27 -11.76
CA ILE A 22 7.71 3.57 -11.12
C ILE A 22 6.83 4.48 -11.97
N ARG A 23 6.98 4.47 -13.31
CA ARG A 23 6.15 5.25 -14.23
C ARG A 23 4.70 4.75 -14.30
N GLY A 24 4.50 3.44 -14.17
CA GLY A 24 3.18 2.80 -14.18
C GLY A 24 2.55 2.62 -12.79
N LEU A 25 3.18 3.11 -11.72
CA LEU A 25 2.65 2.95 -10.37
C LEU A 25 1.36 3.75 -10.18
N ASN A 26 0.39 3.11 -9.53
CA ASN A 26 -0.86 3.74 -9.10
C ASN A 26 -0.56 4.84 -8.05
N GLU A 27 -1.37 5.89 -8.01
CA GLU A 27 -1.29 7.00 -7.04
C GLU A 27 -1.25 6.53 -5.58
N ARG A 28 -1.91 5.40 -5.26
CA ARG A 28 -1.82 4.78 -3.93
C ARG A 28 -0.38 4.46 -3.51
N PHE A 29 0.45 4.08 -4.46
CA PHE A 29 1.86 3.74 -4.26
C PHE A 29 2.81 4.92 -4.54
N ARG A 30 2.31 6.14 -4.69
CA ARG A 30 3.15 7.31 -5.02
C ARG A 30 4.20 7.63 -3.94
N ASN A 31 3.90 7.32 -2.68
CA ASN A 31 4.82 7.50 -1.56
C ASN A 31 5.99 6.50 -1.64
N ILE A 32 5.70 5.21 -1.77
CA ILE A 32 6.74 4.18 -1.91
C ILE A 32 7.53 4.34 -3.22
N GLY A 33 6.87 4.74 -4.31
CA GLY A 33 7.54 5.08 -5.57
C GLY A 33 8.55 6.22 -5.42
N ARG A 34 8.26 7.23 -4.59
CA ARG A 34 9.22 8.30 -4.26
C ARG A 34 10.39 7.77 -3.45
N HIS A 35 10.13 6.86 -2.52
CA HIS A 35 11.16 6.23 -1.70
C HIS A 35 12.09 5.34 -2.54
N ILE A 36 11.54 4.56 -3.48
CA ILE A 36 12.32 3.74 -4.43
C ILE A 36 13.20 4.65 -5.31
N ARG A 37 12.67 5.77 -5.80
CA ARG A 37 13.45 6.76 -6.60
C ARG A 37 14.59 7.42 -5.83
N ARG A 38 14.43 7.60 -4.52
CA ARG A 38 15.45 8.24 -3.66
C ARG A 38 16.43 7.23 -3.04
N GLY A 39 16.16 5.93 -3.15
CA GLY A 39 17.05 4.89 -2.67
C GLY A 39 18.38 4.91 -3.42
N ASN A 40 19.48 4.96 -2.67
CA ASN A 40 20.83 4.85 -3.21
C ASN A 40 21.53 3.67 -2.51
N PRO A 41 22.03 2.65 -3.23
CA PRO A 41 22.01 2.48 -4.69
C PRO A 41 20.61 2.26 -5.26
N PHE A 42 20.43 2.56 -6.55
CA PHE A 42 19.14 2.45 -7.24
C PHE A 42 18.59 1.03 -7.11
N ALA A 43 17.33 0.92 -6.66
CA ALA A 43 16.73 -0.36 -6.35
C ALA A 43 16.64 -1.25 -7.60
N LYS A 44 16.92 -2.55 -7.44
CA LYS A 44 16.65 -3.54 -8.47
C LYS A 44 15.15 -3.79 -8.57
N PHE A 45 14.71 -4.33 -9.70
CA PHE A 45 13.28 -4.59 -9.94
C PHE A 45 12.66 -5.43 -8.82
N LYS A 46 13.33 -6.51 -8.42
CA LYS A 46 12.86 -7.39 -7.33
C LYS A 46 12.72 -6.66 -6.00
N ASP A 47 13.66 -5.78 -5.67
CA ASP A 47 13.62 -5.03 -4.40
C ASP A 47 12.53 -3.95 -4.42
N ALA A 48 12.31 -3.31 -5.56
CA ALA A 48 11.21 -2.38 -5.77
C ALA A 48 9.85 -3.07 -5.62
N VAL A 49 9.69 -4.28 -6.19
CA VAL A 49 8.48 -5.10 -6.02
C VAL A 49 8.28 -5.51 -4.56
N ASN A 50 9.32 -5.96 -3.86
CA ASN A 50 9.21 -6.31 -2.44
C ASN A 50 8.78 -5.11 -1.59
N LYS A 51 9.32 -3.91 -1.86
CA LYS A 51 8.90 -2.68 -1.19
C LYS A 51 7.43 -2.33 -1.46
N LEU A 52 6.94 -2.58 -2.67
CA LEU A 52 5.53 -2.38 -3.02
C LEU A 52 4.60 -3.34 -2.28
N ILE A 53 4.96 -4.62 -2.20
CA ILE A 53 4.19 -5.63 -1.47
C ILE A 53 4.11 -5.27 0.01
N LEU A 54 5.21 -4.80 0.59
CA LEU A 54 5.24 -4.38 1.99
C LEU A 54 4.36 -3.15 2.25
N GLU A 55 4.41 -2.17 1.35
CA GLU A 55 3.52 -0.99 1.40
C GLU A 55 2.05 -1.41 1.30
N GLU A 56 1.72 -2.33 0.39
CA GLU A 56 0.37 -2.85 0.20
C GLU A 56 -0.17 -3.54 1.47
N LEU A 57 0.64 -4.40 2.09
CA LEU A 57 0.29 -5.05 3.36
C LEU A 57 0.07 -4.04 4.48
N THR A 58 0.90 -3.00 4.52
CA THR A 58 0.80 -1.92 5.51
C THR A 58 -0.50 -1.14 5.33
N MET A 59 -0.86 -0.80 4.08
CA MET A 59 -2.12 -0.13 3.76
C MET A 59 -3.34 -1.00 4.11
N ALA A 60 -3.28 -2.30 3.81
CA ALA A 60 -4.34 -3.25 4.17
C ALA A 60 -4.51 -3.33 5.69
N HIS A 61 -3.40 -3.37 6.43
CA HIS A 61 -3.44 -3.40 7.88
C HIS A 61 -3.97 -2.10 8.49
N GLN A 62 -3.68 -0.93 7.90
CA GLN A 62 -4.18 0.36 8.39
C GLN A 62 -5.67 0.57 8.11
N ALA A 63 -6.26 -0.15 7.16
CA ALA A 63 -7.71 -0.15 6.93
C ALA A 63 -8.49 -0.91 8.02
N LEU A 64 -7.87 -1.94 8.62
CA LEU A 64 -8.48 -2.76 9.69
C LEU A 64 -8.88 -1.95 10.94
N PRO A 65 -8.00 -1.12 11.57
CA PRO A 65 -8.37 -0.37 12.76
C PRO A 65 -9.45 0.68 12.50
N LEU A 66 -9.54 1.20 11.26
CA LEU A 66 -10.58 2.15 10.86
C LEU A 66 -11.95 1.46 10.77
N LEU A 67 -11.99 0.24 10.21
CA LEU A 67 -13.20 -0.59 10.19
C LEU A 67 -13.64 -1.03 11.60
N THR A 68 -12.70 -1.40 12.46
CA THR A 68 -13.02 -1.77 13.85
C THR A 68 -13.53 -0.58 14.65
N ALA A 69 -12.94 0.62 14.48
CA ALA A 69 -13.42 1.84 15.13
C ALA A 69 -14.81 2.28 14.61
N LEU A 70 -15.07 2.15 13.31
CA LEU A 70 -16.38 2.47 12.73
C LEU A 70 -17.46 1.49 13.20
N LEU A 71 -17.16 0.19 13.26
CA LEU A 71 -18.08 -0.83 13.82
C LEU A 71 -18.33 -0.62 15.31
N ALA A 72 -17.30 -0.25 16.09
CA ALA A 72 -17.45 0.09 17.50
C ALA A 72 -18.27 1.39 17.72
N ALA A 73 -18.15 2.35 16.81
CA ALA A 73 -18.97 3.57 16.83
C ALA A 73 -20.44 3.29 16.48
N VAL A 74 -20.70 2.38 15.53
CA VAL A 74 -22.06 1.92 15.20
C VAL A 74 -22.71 1.13 16.35
N GLY A 75 -21.92 0.42 17.16
CA GLY A 75 -22.39 -0.23 18.40
C GLY A 75 -22.74 0.73 19.54
N LYS A 76 -22.35 2.01 19.42
CA LYS A 76 -22.66 3.08 20.39
C LYS A 76 -23.78 4.00 19.87
N THR A 77 -24.89 3.43 19.43
CA THR A 77 -26.19 4.14 19.46
C THR A 77 -27.01 3.61 20.62
N THR A 78 -26.61 3.95 21.85
CA THR A 78 -27.54 4.02 22.98
C THR A 78 -28.11 5.43 22.95
N PRO A 79 -29.42 5.63 22.72
CA PRO A 79 -30.01 6.94 22.92
C PRO A 79 -29.93 7.25 24.41
N ALA A 80 -29.21 8.32 24.74
CA ALA A 80 -29.26 8.96 26.03
C ALA A 80 -30.71 9.37 26.31
N GLY A 81 -31.31 8.82 27.37
CA GLY A 81 -32.70 9.10 27.70
C GLY A 81 -33.23 8.27 28.85
N ALA A 82 -32.68 8.45 30.06
CA ALA A 82 -33.36 8.04 31.28
C ALA A 82 -33.22 9.18 32.31
N PRO A 83 -34.32 9.83 32.75
CA PRO A 83 -34.26 10.86 33.77
C PRO A 83 -33.97 10.22 35.15
N PRO A 84 -33.35 10.96 36.09
CA PRO A 84 -33.07 10.43 37.42
C PRO A 84 -34.39 10.20 38.21
N PRO A 85 -34.46 9.18 39.08
CA PRO A 85 -35.64 8.93 39.91
C PRO A 85 -35.80 10.05 40.96
N PRO A 86 -37.04 10.49 41.26
CA PRO A 86 -37.28 11.46 42.32
C PRO A 86 -37.31 10.80 43.71
N SER A 87 -36.63 11.49 44.66
CA SER A 87 -36.69 11.45 46.14
C SER A 87 -36.94 10.12 46.85
#